data_AF-A0A7S2FLP2-F1
#
_entry.id   AF-A0A7S2FLP2-F1
#
_cell.length_a   1.000
_cell.length_b   1.000
_cell.length_c   1.000
_cell.angle_alpha   90.00
_cell.angle_beta   90.00
_cell.angle_gamma   90.00
#
_symmetry.space_group_name_H-M   'P 1'
#
loop_
_entity.id
_entity.type
_entity.pdbx_description
1 polymer ?
#
loop_
_entity_poly.entity_id
_entity_poly.type
_entity_poly.pdbx_seq_one_letter_code
_entity_poly.pdbx_strand_id
1 'polypeptide(L)'
;KTQRGVEGYLDSYFVKTVPKIAAIISLRYFWHDVLIRRTNPSLIVFYEDLAGDSLNEFYRIASFLELAPDISTMSRVLNDTSAASMHSQESSLPGYKSNQIKVRSASPQAFRNEVSNQSLLEATSKMLPMLHPALVAKWLYNTEDQILLRSSQFEF
;
A
#
# COMPACT_ATOMS: atom_id res chain seq x y z
N LYS A 1 26.56 16.18 11.20
CA LYS A 1 26.35 17.02 9.99
C LYS A 1 25.65 16.22 8.87
N THR A 2 24.81 15.23 9.22
CA THR A 2 24.54 14.07 8.33
C THR A 2 23.07 13.64 8.26
N GLN A 3 22.15 14.34 8.92
CA GLN A 3 20.70 14.04 8.85
C GLN A 3 19.98 14.88 7.78
N ARG A 4 20.24 16.20 7.70
CA ARG A 4 19.64 17.08 6.68
C ARG A 4 19.92 16.68 5.22
N GLY A 5 21.06 16.04 4.95
CA GLY A 5 21.40 15.57 3.60
C GLY A 5 20.66 14.30 3.18
N VAL A 6 20.22 13.48 4.14
CA VAL A 6 19.46 12.25 3.89
C VAL A 6 17.97 12.55 3.74
N GLU A 7 17.43 13.45 4.57
CA GLU A 7 16.04 13.92 4.49
C GLU A 7 15.75 14.57 3.12
N GLY A 8 16.59 15.49 2.65
CA GLY A 8 16.40 16.12 1.34
C GLY A 8 16.53 15.13 0.16
N TYR A 9 17.32 14.08 0.32
CA TYR A 9 17.42 13.02 -0.70
C TYR A 9 16.15 12.18 -0.78
N LEU A 10 15.61 11.73 0.36
CA LEU A 10 14.37 10.93 0.41
C LEU A 10 13.18 11.71 -0.13
N ASP A 11 13.02 12.96 0.26
CA ASP A 11 11.97 13.86 -0.23
C ASP A 11 12.04 14.03 -1.75
N SER A 12 13.24 14.34 -2.30
CA SER A 12 13.41 14.49 -3.74
C SER A 12 13.17 13.19 -4.52
N TYR A 13 13.58 12.05 -3.95
CA TYR A 13 13.33 10.74 -4.52
C TYR A 13 11.83 10.42 -4.55
N PHE A 14 11.12 10.70 -3.45
CA PHE A 14 9.69 10.45 -3.30
C PHE A 14 8.88 11.24 -4.34
N VAL A 15 9.08 12.56 -4.40
CA VAL A 15 8.40 13.46 -5.34
C VAL A 15 8.62 13.04 -6.80
N LYS A 16 9.84 12.57 -7.13
CA LYS A 16 10.18 12.15 -8.49
C LYS A 16 9.62 10.77 -8.87
N THR A 17 9.52 9.86 -7.90
CA THR A 17 9.28 8.43 -8.16
C THR A 17 7.82 8.05 -8.01
N VAL A 18 7.12 8.58 -7.00
CA VAL A 18 5.73 8.23 -6.70
C VAL A 18 4.79 8.47 -7.89
N PRO A 19 4.83 9.62 -8.61
CA PRO A 19 3.97 9.82 -9.77
C PRO A 19 4.21 8.80 -10.89
N LYS A 20 5.46 8.38 -11.10
CA LYS A 20 5.80 7.37 -12.12
C LYS A 20 5.26 6.00 -11.76
N ILE A 21 5.37 5.62 -10.49
CA ILE A 21 4.82 4.36 -9.97
C ILE A 21 3.29 4.39 -10.15
N ALA A 22 2.64 5.49 -9.82
CA ALA A 22 1.20 5.64 -9.98
C ALA A 22 0.73 5.48 -11.44
N ALA A 23 1.48 6.02 -12.41
CA ALA A 23 1.18 5.80 -13.82
C ALA A 23 1.25 4.30 -14.20
N ILE A 24 2.28 3.59 -13.72
CA ILE A 24 2.47 2.15 -13.97
C ILE A 24 1.35 1.34 -13.32
N ILE A 25 1.00 1.62 -12.06
CA ILE A 25 -0.09 0.95 -11.35
C ILE A 25 -1.42 1.22 -12.06
N SER A 26 -1.64 2.43 -12.55
CA SER A 26 -2.88 2.77 -13.28
C SER A 26 -3.03 2.00 -14.59
N LEU A 27 -1.92 1.77 -15.29
CA LEU A 27 -1.92 0.86 -16.45
C LEU A 27 -2.36 -0.54 -16.06
N ARG A 28 -1.90 -1.06 -14.90
CA ARG A 28 -2.32 -2.39 -14.41
C ARG A 28 -3.84 -2.47 -14.25
N TYR A 29 -4.50 -1.42 -13.75
CA TYR A 29 -5.96 -1.39 -13.60
C TYR A 29 -6.68 -1.38 -14.94
N PHE A 30 -6.21 -0.57 -15.88
CA PHE A 30 -6.76 -0.57 -17.23
C PHE A 30 -6.66 -1.96 -17.88
N TRP A 31 -5.49 -2.61 -17.76
CA TRP A 31 -5.29 -3.97 -18.26
C TRP A 31 -6.15 -4.99 -17.54
N HIS A 32 -6.31 -4.87 -16.22
CA HIS A 32 -7.18 -5.75 -15.44
C HIS A 32 -8.63 -5.69 -15.93
N ASP A 33 -9.18 -4.49 -16.15
CA ASP A 33 -10.53 -4.31 -16.67
C ASP A 33 -10.70 -4.93 -18.07
N VAL A 34 -9.66 -4.86 -18.91
CA VAL A 34 -9.65 -5.48 -20.24
C VAL A 34 -9.53 -7.01 -20.15
N LEU A 35 -8.73 -7.54 -19.22
CA LEU A 35 -8.45 -8.96 -19.07
C LEU A 35 -9.60 -9.73 -18.43
N ILE A 36 -10.27 -9.16 -17.42
CA ILE A 36 -11.49 -9.73 -16.82
C ILE A 36 -12.56 -9.96 -17.89
N ARG A 37 -12.72 -8.99 -18.81
CA ARG A 37 -13.73 -9.07 -19.87
C ARG A 37 -13.45 -10.16 -20.90
N ARG A 38 -12.24 -10.72 -20.95
CA ARG A 38 -11.81 -11.59 -22.04
C ARG A 38 -11.70 -13.06 -21.65
N THR A 39 -11.04 -13.42 -20.55
CA THR A 39 -10.78 -14.86 -20.30
C THR A 39 -10.39 -15.24 -18.88
N ASN A 40 -9.73 -14.37 -18.09
CA ASN A 40 -9.10 -14.78 -16.84
C ASN A 40 -9.65 -14.02 -15.63
N PRO A 41 -10.27 -14.71 -14.65
CA PRO A 41 -10.64 -14.07 -13.40
C PRO A 41 -9.36 -13.59 -12.70
N SER A 42 -9.39 -12.36 -12.21
CA SER A 42 -8.30 -11.80 -11.41
C SER A 42 -8.88 -10.99 -10.27
N LEU A 43 -8.17 -10.95 -9.15
CA LEU A 43 -8.55 -10.20 -7.95
C LEU A 43 -7.50 -9.13 -7.68
N ILE A 44 -7.95 -7.89 -7.54
CA ILE A 44 -7.13 -6.78 -7.03
C ILE A 44 -7.36 -6.65 -5.54
N VAL A 45 -6.27 -6.71 -4.77
CA VAL A 45 -6.25 -6.53 -3.32
C VAL A 45 -5.36 -5.35 -2.98
N PHE A 46 -5.81 -4.51 -2.05
CA PHE A 46 -5.04 -3.40 -1.51
C PHE A 46 -4.39 -3.80 -0.19
N TYR A 47 -3.13 -3.41 0.00
CA TYR A 47 -2.43 -3.67 1.25
C TYR A 47 -3.11 -2.98 2.43
N GLU A 48 -3.63 -1.77 2.21
CA GLU A 48 -4.36 -0.97 3.19
C GLU A 48 -5.63 -1.67 3.68
N ASP A 49 -6.33 -2.37 2.78
CA ASP A 49 -7.54 -3.13 3.13
C ASP A 49 -7.17 -4.39 3.91
N LEU A 50 -6.12 -5.10 3.48
CA LEU A 50 -5.59 -6.24 4.23
C LEU A 50 -5.16 -5.85 5.64
N ALA A 51 -4.56 -4.67 5.81
CA ALA A 51 -4.14 -4.18 7.11
C ALA A 51 -5.30 -3.64 7.96
N GLY A 52 -6.34 -3.07 7.32
CA GLY A 52 -7.48 -2.47 8.00
C GLY A 52 -8.57 -3.47 8.43
N ASP A 53 -8.88 -4.45 7.58
CA ASP A 53 -9.89 -5.48 7.83
C ASP A 53 -9.47 -6.82 7.22
N SER A 54 -8.45 -7.43 7.83
CA SER A 54 -7.87 -8.68 7.33
C SER A 54 -8.91 -9.79 7.24
N LEU A 55 -9.85 -9.90 8.18
CA LEU A 55 -10.83 -10.99 8.18
C LEU A 55 -11.69 -10.96 6.92
N ASN A 56 -12.28 -9.81 6.58
CA ASN A 56 -13.11 -9.69 5.40
C ASN A 56 -12.31 -9.85 4.11
N GLU A 57 -11.10 -9.30 4.03
CA GLU A 57 -10.27 -9.44 2.84
C GLU A 57 -9.80 -10.88 2.61
N PHE A 58 -9.48 -11.64 3.66
CA PHE A 58 -9.15 -13.06 3.51
C PHE A 58 -10.35 -13.91 3.12
N TYR A 59 -11.57 -13.61 3.60
CA TYR A 59 -12.78 -14.27 3.09
C TYR A 59 -13.05 -13.92 1.62
N ARG A 60 -12.78 -12.67 1.22
CA ARG A 60 -12.89 -12.25 -0.19
C ARG A 60 -11.89 -12.98 -1.08
N ILE A 61 -10.65 -13.17 -0.61
CA ILE A 61 -9.64 -14.00 -1.30
C ILE A 61 -10.09 -15.46 -1.37
N ALA A 62 -10.58 -16.04 -0.27
CA ALA A 62 -11.07 -17.42 -0.24
C ALA A 62 -12.23 -17.62 -1.22
N SER A 63 -13.20 -16.70 -1.24
CA SER A 63 -14.32 -16.72 -2.18
C SER A 63 -13.87 -16.64 -3.64
N PHE A 64 -12.90 -15.78 -3.94
CA PHE A 64 -12.30 -15.70 -5.28
C PHE A 64 -11.60 -17.00 -5.71
N LEU A 65 -11.05 -17.76 -4.76
CA LEU A 65 -10.44 -19.07 -4.99
C LEU A 65 -11.45 -20.22 -4.90
N GLU A 66 -12.76 -19.93 -4.80
CA GLU A 66 -13.84 -20.90 -4.63
C GLU A 66 -13.68 -21.79 -3.38
N LEU A 67 -13.09 -21.23 -2.32
CA LEU A 67 -12.89 -21.88 -1.03
C LEU A 67 -13.94 -21.38 -0.01
N ALA A 68 -14.44 -22.30 0.82
CA ALA A 68 -15.35 -22.01 1.93
C ALA A 68 -14.73 -22.44 3.27
N PRO A 69 -13.66 -21.76 3.74
CA PRO A 69 -13.03 -22.10 5.00
C PRO A 69 -13.98 -21.83 6.17
N ASP A 70 -13.96 -22.72 7.17
CA ASP A 70 -14.63 -22.45 8.44
C ASP A 70 -13.91 -21.36 9.25
N ILE A 71 -14.58 -20.88 10.29
CA ILE A 71 -14.07 -19.82 11.17
C ILE A 71 -12.74 -20.22 11.81
N SER A 72 -12.57 -21.50 12.16
CA SER A 72 -11.36 -21.99 12.83
C SER A 72 -10.14 -21.96 11.91
N THR A 73 -10.35 -22.31 10.64
CA THR A 73 -9.35 -22.28 9.58
C THR A 73 -8.98 -20.84 9.26
N MET A 74 -9.98 -19.97 9.11
CA MET A 74 -9.73 -18.54 8.83
C MET A 74 -8.95 -17.87 9.96
N SER A 75 -9.31 -18.16 11.21
CA SER A 75 -8.62 -17.61 12.39
C SER A 75 -7.15 -18.03 12.43
N ARG A 76 -6.85 -19.29 12.06
CA ARG A 76 -5.47 -19.78 11.98
C ARG A 76 -4.68 -19.07 10.90
N VAL A 77 -5.25 -18.94 9.69
CA VAL A 77 -4.61 -18.24 8.58
C VAL A 77 -4.28 -16.80 8.96
N LEU A 78 -5.22 -16.07 9.57
CA LEU A 78 -4.99 -14.70 10.02
C LEU A 78 -3.86 -14.60 11.04
N ASN A 79 -3.83 -15.51 12.01
CA ASN A 79 -2.76 -15.54 13.01
C ASN A 79 -1.40 -15.82 12.38
N ASP A 80 -1.30 -16.82 11.49
CA ASP A 80 -0.05 -17.24 10.87
C ASP A 80 0.49 -16.20 9.88
N THR A 81 -0.40 -15.48 9.20
CA THR A 81 -0.07 -14.43 8.24
C THR A 81 0.05 -13.03 8.85
N SER A 82 -0.14 -12.90 10.17
CA SER A 82 0.06 -11.62 10.84
C SER A 82 1.53 -11.19 10.74
N ALA A 83 1.77 -9.88 10.66
CA ALA A 83 3.13 -9.36 10.58
C ALA A 83 4.01 -9.80 11.77
N ALA A 84 3.43 -9.93 12.96
CA ALA A 84 4.13 -10.41 14.15
C ALA A 84 4.56 -11.88 14.00
N SER A 85 3.66 -12.75 13.55
CA SER A 85 3.96 -14.16 13.29
C SER A 85 5.01 -14.30 12.19
N MET A 86 4.83 -13.62 11.06
CA MET A 86 5.78 -13.66 9.95
C MET A 86 7.17 -13.15 10.34
N HIS A 87 7.23 -12.06 11.13
CA HIS A 87 8.49 -11.53 11.64
C HIS A 87 9.18 -12.51 12.61
N SER A 88 8.42 -13.16 13.50
CA SER A 88 8.99 -14.17 14.41
C SER A 88 9.60 -15.36 13.64
N GLN A 89 8.96 -15.77 12.55
CA GLN A 89 9.40 -16.87 11.69
C GLN A 89 10.56 -16.47 10.77
N GLU A 90 10.77 -15.18 10.49
CA GLU A 90 11.84 -14.71 9.61
C GLU A 90 13.24 -15.12 10.12
N SER A 91 13.42 -15.12 11.43
CA SER A 91 14.66 -15.53 12.09
C SER A 91 15.04 -17.01 11.83
N SER A 92 14.07 -17.83 11.44
CA SER A 92 14.25 -19.26 11.15
C SER A 92 14.56 -19.55 9.68
N LEU A 93 14.49 -18.54 8.80
CA LEU A 93 14.70 -18.73 7.36
C LEU A 93 16.20 -18.84 7.01
N PRO A 94 16.56 -19.72 6.05
CA PRO A 94 17.93 -19.80 5.54
C PRO A 94 18.41 -18.44 5.00
N GLY A 95 19.58 -17.99 5.48
CA GLY A 95 20.18 -16.72 5.06
C GLY A 95 19.68 -15.47 5.80
N TYR A 96 18.94 -15.61 6.90
CA TYR A 96 18.57 -14.49 7.77
C TYR A 96 19.81 -13.73 8.25
N LYS A 97 19.78 -12.39 8.12
CA LYS A 97 20.74 -11.48 8.72
C LYS A 97 19.97 -10.49 9.58
N SER A 98 20.35 -10.34 10.84
CA SER A 98 19.64 -9.47 11.81
C SER A 98 19.59 -8.00 11.40
N ASN A 99 20.46 -7.55 10.49
CA ASN A 99 20.47 -6.22 9.91
C ASN A 99 19.63 -6.08 8.63
N GLN A 100 18.92 -7.13 8.21
CA GLN A 100 18.09 -7.18 7.01
C GLN A 100 16.67 -7.66 7.35
N ILE A 101 16.03 -7.00 8.32
CA ILE A 101 14.61 -7.24 8.62
C ILE A 101 13.80 -6.88 7.36
N LYS A 102 13.14 -7.86 6.74
CA LYS A 102 12.31 -7.63 5.54
C LYS A 102 10.99 -6.98 5.93
N VAL A 103 10.42 -7.34 7.08
CA VAL A 103 9.20 -6.73 7.62
C VAL A 103 9.57 -5.54 8.52
N ARG A 104 9.88 -4.39 7.92
CA ARG A 104 10.32 -3.20 8.68
C ARG A 104 9.18 -2.58 9.50
N SER A 105 7.97 -2.52 8.95
CA SER A 105 6.76 -2.04 9.63
C SER A 105 5.51 -2.60 8.96
N ALA A 106 4.51 -2.96 9.75
CA ALA A 106 3.20 -3.40 9.25
C ALA A 106 2.17 -2.26 9.14
N SER A 107 2.62 -0.99 9.20
CA SER A 107 1.74 0.16 9.13
C SER A 107 1.71 0.74 7.72
N PRO A 108 0.54 0.78 7.04
CA PRO A 108 0.41 1.43 5.73
C PRO A 108 0.83 2.89 5.71
N GLN A 109 0.78 3.57 6.86
CA GLN A 109 1.11 5.00 6.98
C GLN A 109 2.55 5.26 7.45
N ALA A 110 3.39 4.22 7.60
CA ALA A 110 4.74 4.38 8.14
C ALA A 110 5.59 5.38 7.34
N PHE A 111 5.39 5.45 6.01
CA PHE A 111 6.13 6.36 5.13
C PHE A 111 5.91 7.84 5.50
N ARG A 112 4.79 8.22 6.13
CA ARG A 112 4.51 9.61 6.52
C ARG A 112 5.52 10.17 7.54
N ASN A 113 6.16 9.30 8.30
CA ASN A 113 7.19 9.70 9.25
C ASN A 113 8.57 9.90 8.57
N GLU A 114 8.69 9.55 7.30
CA GLU A 114 9.96 9.52 6.55
C GLU A 114 10.04 10.57 5.45
N VAL A 115 8.92 11.20 5.10
CA VAL A 115 8.84 12.27 4.11
C VAL A 115 8.15 13.50 4.67
N SER A 116 8.58 14.67 4.23
CA SER A 116 7.96 15.92 4.66
C SER A 116 6.54 16.07 4.10
N ASN A 117 5.67 16.76 4.83
CA ASN A 117 4.31 17.09 4.37
C ASN A 117 4.32 17.85 3.03
N GLN A 118 5.33 18.69 2.80
CA GLN A 118 5.47 19.42 1.55
C GLN A 118 5.75 18.47 0.37
N SER A 119 6.67 17.53 0.54
CA SER A 119 6.95 16.51 -0.49
C SER A 119 5.77 15.58 -0.69
N LEU A 120 5.01 15.27 0.36
CA LEU A 120 3.78 14.50 0.24
C LEU A 120 2.72 15.22 -0.61
N LEU A 121 2.50 16.52 -0.36
CA LEU A 121 1.60 17.36 -1.16
C LEU A 121 2.03 17.43 -2.62
N GLU A 122 3.31 17.70 -2.85
CA GLU A 122 3.86 17.83 -4.19
C GLU A 122 3.77 16.50 -4.97
N ALA A 123 4.12 15.38 -4.33
CA ALA A 123 3.97 14.07 -4.94
C ALA A 123 2.50 13.75 -5.24
N THR A 124 1.60 14.01 -4.29
CA THR A 124 0.17 13.72 -4.43
C THR A 124 -0.46 14.53 -5.56
N SER A 125 -0.19 15.83 -5.63
CA SER A 125 -0.71 16.69 -6.72
C SER A 125 -0.22 16.26 -8.10
N LYS A 126 1.04 15.82 -8.22
CA LYS A 126 1.60 15.26 -9.47
C LYS A 126 1.06 13.88 -9.80
N MET A 127 0.75 13.09 -8.78
CA MET A 127 0.29 11.71 -8.89
C MET A 127 -1.18 11.62 -9.32
N LEU A 128 -2.06 12.40 -8.69
CA LEU A 128 -3.51 12.36 -8.90
C LEU A 128 -3.96 12.34 -10.37
N PRO A 129 -3.49 13.21 -11.27
CA PRO A 129 -3.92 13.20 -12.67
C PRO A 129 -3.45 11.96 -13.44
N MET A 130 -2.47 11.21 -12.92
CA MET A 130 -1.96 9.98 -13.53
C MET A 130 -2.69 8.73 -13.03
N LEU A 131 -3.50 8.85 -11.98
CA LEU A 131 -4.16 7.72 -11.35
C LEU A 131 -5.43 7.29 -12.10
N HIS A 132 -5.63 5.98 -12.24
CA HIS A 132 -6.90 5.41 -12.67
C HIS A 132 -8.04 5.87 -11.73
N PRO A 133 -9.26 6.18 -12.22
CA PRO A 133 -10.34 6.71 -11.38
C PRO A 133 -10.66 5.85 -10.14
N ALA A 134 -10.60 4.52 -10.27
CA ALA A 134 -10.79 3.62 -9.13
C ALA A 134 -9.71 3.78 -8.04
N LEU A 135 -8.45 4.01 -8.45
CA LEU A 135 -7.35 4.29 -7.53
C LEU A 135 -7.47 5.67 -6.90
N VAL A 136 -7.93 6.67 -7.66
CA VAL A 136 -8.23 8.00 -7.10
C VAL A 136 -9.30 7.90 -6.03
N ALA A 137 -10.41 7.21 -6.31
CA ALA A 137 -11.47 6.99 -5.35
C ALA A 137 -10.96 6.29 -4.08
N LYS A 138 -10.10 5.27 -4.23
CA LYS A 138 -9.51 4.55 -3.10
C LYS A 138 -8.53 5.41 -2.30
N TRP A 139 -7.63 6.10 -2.98
CA TRP A 139 -6.61 6.96 -2.37
C TRP A 139 -7.25 8.13 -1.63
N LEU A 140 -8.18 8.83 -2.30
CA LEU A 140 -8.92 9.93 -1.69
C LEU A 140 -9.87 9.45 -0.59
N TYR A 141 -10.28 8.18 -0.53
CA TYR A 141 -11.05 7.70 0.62
C TYR A 141 -10.25 7.78 1.93
N ASN A 142 -8.92 7.87 1.86
CA ASN A 142 -8.07 8.07 3.03
C ASN A 142 -8.12 9.55 3.47
N THR A 143 -8.74 9.80 4.62
CA THR A 143 -9.15 11.13 5.10
C THR A 143 -7.98 12.11 5.28
N GLU A 144 -6.79 11.60 5.63
CA GLU A 144 -5.61 12.43 5.92
C GLU A 144 -5.07 13.17 4.69
N ASP A 145 -5.07 12.53 3.52
CA ASP A 145 -4.59 13.17 2.28
C ASP A 145 -5.60 14.16 1.72
N GLN A 146 -6.90 13.91 1.92
CA GLN A 146 -7.92 14.92 1.60
C GLN A 146 -7.77 16.18 2.46
N ILE A 147 -7.49 16.02 3.75
CA ILE A 147 -7.30 17.15 4.66
C ILE A 147 -6.09 17.96 4.22
N LEU A 148 -4.97 17.31 3.91
CA LEU A 148 -3.74 17.93 3.42
C LEU A 148 -3.96 18.71 2.11
N LEU A 149 -4.65 18.09 1.14
CA LEU A 149 -4.98 18.72 -0.14
C LEU A 149 -5.94 19.90 0.01
N ARG A 150 -6.87 19.85 0.97
CA ARG A 150 -7.77 20.98 1.24
C ARG A 150 -7.05 22.11 1.97
N SER A 151 -6.21 21.83 2.95
CA SER A 151 -5.48 22.86 3.69
C SER A 151 -4.50 23.64 2.80
N SER A 152 -3.91 23.00 1.79
CA SER A 152 -3.07 23.68 0.79
C SER A 152 -3.83 24.55 -0.22
N GLN A 153 -5.16 24.42 -0.32
CA GLN A 153 -6.01 25.28 -1.16
C GLN A 153 -6.45 26.58 -0.45
N PHE A 154 -6.22 26.71 0.86
CA PHE A 154 -6.62 27.86 1.67
C PHE A 154 -5.46 28.78 2.08
N GLU A 155 -4.26 28.59 1.54
CA GLU A 155 -3.16 29.56 1.67
C GLU A 155 -3.28 30.61 0.55
N PHE A 156 -4.09 31.66 0.79
CA PHE A 156 -4.12 32.91 0.02
C PHE A 156 -4.06 34.11 0.97
#